data_AF-A0A822XSW3-F1
#
_entry.id   AF-A0A822XSW3-F1
#
_cell.length_a   1.000
_cell.length_b   1.000
_cell.length_c   1.000
_cell.angle_alpha   90.00
_cell.angle_beta   90.00
_cell.angle_gamma   90.00
#
_symmetry.space_group_name_H-M   'P 1'
#
loop_
_entity.id
_entity.type
_entity.pdbx_description
1 polymer ?
#
loop_
_entity_poly.entity_id
_entity_poly.type
_entity_poly.pdbx_seq_one_letter_code
_entity_poly.pdbx_strand_id
1 'polypeptide(L)'
;MALASTSTLSSKSLLQSQSPLRSSNPQHSSFPLFPNNKSISRSAKPISAVHAAEPAKNPVVADKQSKSAASASTTIPPKTVPGKWTVDSWKSKKALQLPEYPDKQELESVLKTIEAFPPIVFAGEARSLEERLAEAAMGRAFLLQGGDCAESFKEFNANNIRDTFRILLQMGAVLMFGGQMPVVKV
;
A
#
# COMPACT_ATOMS: atom_id res chain seq x y z
N MET A 1 -62.44 10.33 3.50
CA MET A 1 -62.60 11.03 2.20
C MET A 1 -61.19 11.14 1.59
N ALA A 2 -60.68 10.18 0.81
CA ALA A 2 -60.97 9.93 -0.62
C ALA A 2 -61.06 11.26 -1.39
N LEU A 3 -60.13 11.59 -2.29
CA LEU A 3 -60.06 11.04 -3.65
C LEU A 3 -58.63 10.97 -4.20
N ALA A 4 -58.35 9.86 -4.87
CA ALA A 4 -57.18 9.64 -5.72
C ALA A 4 -57.41 10.25 -7.12
N SER A 5 -56.32 10.54 -7.84
CA SER A 5 -56.36 10.81 -9.28
C SER A 5 -55.22 10.07 -9.96
N THR A 6 -55.59 9.19 -10.87
CA THR A 6 -54.76 8.34 -11.72
C THR A 6 -54.72 8.90 -13.14
N SER A 7 -53.56 8.89 -13.80
CA SER A 7 -53.48 9.03 -15.26
C SER A 7 -52.26 8.29 -15.86
N THR A 8 -52.57 7.10 -16.39
CA THR A 8 -52.11 6.40 -17.62
C THR A 8 -50.76 6.69 -18.29
N LEU A 9 -50.04 5.57 -18.56
CA LEU A 9 -48.89 5.37 -19.43
C LEU A 9 -49.14 5.71 -20.92
N SER A 10 -48.08 6.11 -21.64
CA SER A 10 -47.96 5.85 -23.08
C SER A 10 -46.51 5.48 -23.44
N SER A 11 -46.34 4.23 -23.87
CA SER A 11 -45.09 3.67 -24.39
C SER A 11 -45.03 3.88 -25.90
N LYS A 12 -43.91 4.40 -26.42
CA LYS A 12 -43.54 4.22 -27.83
C LYS A 12 -42.07 3.79 -27.93
N SER A 13 -41.92 2.50 -28.19
CA SER A 13 -40.75 1.84 -28.74
C SER A 13 -40.60 2.21 -30.22
N LEU A 14 -39.38 2.58 -30.62
CA LEU A 14 -38.94 2.53 -32.02
C LEU A 14 -37.56 1.87 -32.05
N LEU A 15 -37.55 0.57 -32.33
CA LEU A 15 -36.40 -0.10 -32.90
C LEU A 15 -36.18 0.45 -34.31
N GLN A 16 -34.94 0.79 -34.65
CA GLN A 16 -34.51 0.74 -36.05
C GLN A 16 -33.10 0.17 -36.16
N SER A 17 -33.07 -1.05 -36.68
CA SER A 17 -31.91 -1.78 -37.20
C SER A 17 -31.38 -1.10 -38.46
N GLN A 18 -30.05 -1.03 -38.62
CA GLN A 18 -29.32 -1.50 -39.82
C GLN A 18 -27.80 -1.20 -39.72
N SER A 19 -26.99 -2.26 -39.78
CA SER A 19 -25.62 -2.26 -40.32
C SER A 19 -25.71 -2.48 -41.85
N PRO A 20 -24.70 -2.20 -42.72
CA PRO A 20 -23.36 -2.83 -42.62
C PRO A 20 -22.14 -2.05 -43.20
N LEU A 21 -20.95 -2.55 -42.83
CA LEU A 21 -19.66 -2.61 -43.58
C LEU A 21 -19.10 -1.33 -44.26
N ARG A 22 -17.92 -0.84 -43.81
CA ARG A 22 -16.73 -0.70 -44.69
C ARG A 22 -15.43 -0.48 -43.90
N SER A 23 -14.42 -1.24 -44.31
CA SER A 23 -13.01 -1.19 -43.93
C SER A 23 -12.32 0.09 -44.43
N SER A 24 -11.48 0.71 -43.57
CA SER A 24 -10.40 1.60 -43.97
C SER A 24 -9.29 1.65 -42.91
N ASN A 25 -8.21 0.92 -43.20
CA ASN A 25 -6.78 1.18 -42.93
C ASN A 25 -6.39 2.31 -41.94
N PRO A 26 -5.42 2.07 -41.04
CA PRO A 26 -4.44 3.08 -40.68
C PRO A 26 -3.05 2.72 -41.22
N GLN A 27 -2.54 3.58 -42.11
CA GLN A 27 -1.14 3.57 -42.52
C GLN A 27 -0.24 3.89 -41.33
N HIS A 28 0.83 3.09 -41.19
CA HIS A 28 1.97 3.41 -40.35
C HIS A 28 2.65 4.69 -40.84
N SER A 29 2.61 5.75 -40.01
CA SER A 29 3.49 6.91 -40.18
C SER A 29 4.72 6.74 -39.29
N SER A 30 5.82 6.35 -39.92
CA SER A 30 7.18 6.44 -39.38
C SER A 30 7.53 7.89 -39.07
N PHE A 31 8.04 8.17 -37.88
CA PHE A 31 8.66 9.46 -37.55
C PHE A 31 10.17 9.29 -37.30
N PRO A 32 11.01 10.24 -37.75
CA PRO A 32 12.45 10.04 -37.82
C PRO A 32 13.17 10.35 -36.49
N LEU A 33 14.26 9.61 -36.27
CA LEU A 33 15.37 9.91 -35.37
C LEU A 33 15.98 11.28 -35.66
N PHE A 34 16.35 12.07 -34.63
CA PHE A 34 17.56 12.93 -34.48
C PHE A 34 17.46 13.69 -33.12
N PRO A 35 18.52 14.34 -32.60
CA PRO A 35 19.81 13.81 -32.20
C PRO A 35 20.16 14.10 -30.71
N ASN A 36 21.19 13.39 -30.27
CA ASN A 36 22.00 13.55 -29.05
C ASN A 36 22.46 15.00 -28.77
N ASN A 37 22.29 15.55 -27.55
CA ASN A 37 23.37 16.30 -26.89
C ASN A 37 23.16 16.64 -25.39
N LYS A 38 24.31 16.58 -24.68
CA LYS A 38 24.73 17.23 -23.41
C LYS A 38 24.16 16.71 -22.09
N SER A 39 24.98 15.85 -21.48
CA SER A 39 25.00 15.55 -20.05
C SER A 39 25.22 16.82 -19.21
N ILE A 40 24.25 17.13 -18.35
CA ILE A 40 24.43 18.06 -17.23
C ILE A 40 24.80 17.22 -16.02
N SER A 41 26.08 17.29 -15.62
CA SER A 41 26.58 16.75 -14.36
C SER A 41 25.99 17.56 -13.20
N ARG A 42 25.05 16.98 -12.46
CA ARG A 42 24.68 17.46 -11.12
C ARG A 42 25.32 16.52 -10.11
N SER A 43 26.21 17.07 -9.28
CA SER A 43 26.74 16.41 -8.10
C SER A 43 25.63 16.28 -7.06
N ALA A 44 24.87 15.19 -7.13
CA ALA A 44 24.00 14.75 -6.05
C ALA A 44 24.75 13.67 -5.29
N LYS A 45 25.03 13.92 -4.00
CA LYS A 45 25.54 12.87 -3.11
C LYS A 45 24.39 11.85 -2.93
N PRO A 46 24.56 10.58 -3.32
CA PRO A 46 23.50 9.60 -3.15
C PRO A 46 23.33 9.29 -1.66
N ILE A 47 22.08 9.28 -1.19
CA ILE A 47 21.71 8.62 0.05
C ILE A 47 22.02 7.13 -0.16
N SER A 48 23.05 6.62 0.51
CA SER A 48 23.47 5.23 0.37
C SER A 48 22.61 4.37 1.28
N ALA A 49 21.76 3.53 0.71
CA ALA A 49 21.12 2.44 1.45
C ALA A 49 22.16 1.35 1.68
N VAL A 50 22.82 1.36 2.83
CA VAL A 50 23.77 0.31 3.18
C VAL A 50 22.97 -0.80 3.86
N HIS A 51 22.94 -1.98 3.23
CA HIS A 51 22.49 -3.31 3.70
C HIS A 51 21.29 -3.87 2.91
N ALA A 52 21.61 -4.56 1.80
CA ALA A 52 20.73 -5.56 1.23
C ALA A 52 20.62 -6.76 2.19
N ALA A 53 19.44 -7.38 2.28
CA ALA A 53 19.24 -8.59 3.07
C ALA A 53 20.09 -9.74 2.48
N GLU A 54 21.03 -10.27 3.26
CA GLU A 54 21.72 -11.52 2.89
C GLU A 54 20.71 -12.68 2.92
N PRO A 55 20.64 -13.51 1.86
CA PRO A 55 19.80 -14.70 1.87
C PRO A 55 20.39 -15.73 2.83
N ALA A 56 19.61 -16.13 3.84
CA ALA A 56 19.94 -17.21 4.75
C ALA A 56 20.15 -18.52 3.96
N LYS A 57 21.41 -18.96 3.84
CA LYS A 57 21.77 -20.28 3.32
C LYS A 57 21.95 -21.24 4.50
N ASN A 58 20.93 -22.04 4.81
CA ASN A 58 21.09 -23.23 5.65
C ASN A 58 21.19 -24.46 4.74
N PRO A 59 22.33 -25.17 4.69
CA PRO A 59 22.37 -26.48 4.07
C PRO A 59 21.82 -27.52 5.04
N VAL A 60 20.81 -28.26 4.58
CA VAL A 60 20.33 -29.50 5.18
C VAL A 60 21.38 -30.58 4.94
N VAL A 61 21.98 -31.11 6.01
CA VAL A 61 22.67 -32.40 5.97
C VAL A 61 22.20 -33.21 7.17
N ALA A 62 21.49 -34.30 6.87
CA ALA A 62 21.19 -35.36 7.79
C ALA A 62 22.38 -36.33 7.82
N ASP A 63 22.84 -36.73 9.02
CA ASP A 63 23.27 -38.10 9.25
C ASP A 63 23.32 -38.48 10.76
N LYS A 64 23.38 -39.79 10.98
CA LYS A 64 22.86 -40.62 12.07
C LYS A 64 23.72 -40.67 13.36
N GLN A 65 23.07 -40.96 14.50
CA GLN A 65 23.57 -41.08 15.89
C GLN A 65 24.69 -42.12 16.14
N SER A 66 25.55 -41.88 17.15
CA SER A 66 25.50 -42.62 18.45
C SER A 66 26.66 -42.37 19.46
N LYS A 67 26.28 -42.38 20.76
CA LYS A 67 26.99 -42.75 22.03
C LYS A 67 27.65 -41.69 22.98
N SER A 68 27.11 -41.74 24.21
CA SER A 68 27.72 -41.65 25.55
C SER A 68 28.03 -40.32 26.25
N ALA A 69 27.16 -40.00 27.20
CA ALA A 69 27.35 -39.47 28.57
C ALA A 69 28.60 -38.62 28.92
N ALA A 70 28.37 -37.34 29.23
CA ALA A 70 28.90 -36.66 30.41
C ALA A 70 28.17 -35.31 30.63
N SER A 71 27.98 -34.95 31.89
CA SER A 71 27.25 -33.79 32.41
C SER A 71 27.69 -32.48 31.75
N ALA A 72 26.78 -31.78 31.07
CA ALA A 72 27.02 -30.47 30.49
C ALA A 72 25.99 -29.48 31.04
N SER A 73 26.50 -28.51 31.80
CA SER A 73 25.80 -27.28 32.19
C SER A 73 25.15 -26.66 30.96
N THR A 74 23.84 -26.86 30.83
CA THR A 74 23.05 -26.24 29.78
C THR A 74 22.83 -24.79 30.18
N THR A 75 23.73 -23.92 29.74
CA THR A 75 23.48 -22.49 29.68
C THR A 75 22.34 -22.29 28.69
N ILE A 76 21.12 -22.28 29.21
CA ILE A 76 19.92 -21.88 28.48
C ILE A 76 20.21 -20.47 27.94
N PRO A 77 20.12 -20.22 26.61
CA PRO A 77 20.21 -18.85 26.11
C PRO A 77 19.13 -18.04 26.83
N PRO A 78 19.45 -16.85 27.36
CA PRO A 78 18.50 -16.10 28.17
C PRO A 78 17.23 -15.89 27.34
N LYS A 79 16.15 -16.50 27.81
CA LYS A 79 14.79 -16.30 27.31
C LYS A 79 14.57 -14.79 27.39
N THR A 80 14.63 -14.11 26.24
CA THR A 80 14.47 -12.67 26.14
C THR A 80 13.09 -12.33 26.65
N VAL A 81 13.01 -11.85 27.90
CA VAL A 81 11.78 -11.31 28.46
C VAL A 81 11.38 -10.16 27.53
N PRO A 82 10.18 -10.17 26.93
CA PRO A 82 9.75 -9.04 26.13
C PRO A 82 9.78 -7.80 27.04
N GLY A 83 10.68 -6.88 26.76
CA GLY A 83 10.81 -5.64 27.51
C GLY A 83 9.49 -4.88 27.50
N LYS A 84 9.21 -4.16 28.58
CA LYS A 84 8.01 -3.30 28.68
C LYS A 84 7.96 -2.35 27.49
N TRP A 85 6.84 -2.35 26.78
CA TRP A 85 6.65 -1.46 25.62
C TRP A 85 6.73 0.01 26.05
N THR A 86 7.49 0.78 25.27
CA THR A 86 7.58 2.24 25.30
C THR A 86 7.76 2.76 23.88
N VAL A 87 7.45 4.03 23.63
CA VAL A 87 7.56 4.65 22.29
C VAL A 87 8.96 4.47 21.69
N ASP A 88 10.02 4.51 22.50
CA ASP A 88 11.41 4.38 22.04
C ASP A 88 11.95 2.94 22.00
N SER A 89 11.17 1.96 22.47
CA SER A 89 11.64 0.57 22.61
C SER A 89 12.11 -0.07 21.29
N TRP A 90 11.62 0.41 20.15
CA TRP A 90 12.01 -0.07 18.81
C TRP A 90 13.46 0.28 18.45
N LYS A 91 14.02 1.38 18.99
CA LYS A 91 15.40 1.82 18.72
C LYS A 91 16.45 0.81 19.20
N SER A 92 16.08 -0.06 20.15
CA SER A 92 16.93 -1.15 20.64
C SER A 92 16.96 -2.38 19.71
N LYS A 93 16.10 -2.43 18.68
CA LYS A 93 15.95 -3.56 17.76
C LYS A 93 16.74 -3.31 16.47
N LYS A 94 17.14 -4.39 15.81
CA LYS A 94 17.81 -4.31 14.49
C LYS A 94 16.82 -3.76 13.45
N ALA A 95 17.13 -2.61 12.86
CA ALA A 95 16.39 -2.00 11.76
C ALA A 95 17.26 -1.98 10.48
N LEU A 96 16.70 -2.39 9.33
CA LEU A 96 17.48 -2.65 8.11
C LEU A 96 17.46 -1.50 7.08
N GLN A 97 16.38 -0.73 7.02
CA GLN A 97 16.11 0.23 5.94
C GLN A 97 16.04 1.68 6.45
N LEU A 98 16.79 2.00 7.50
CA LEU A 98 16.85 3.37 8.02
C LEU A 98 17.86 4.20 7.22
N PRO A 99 17.52 5.43 6.83
CA PRO A 99 18.50 6.34 6.25
C PRO A 99 19.53 6.76 7.31
N GLU A 100 20.76 6.98 6.87
CA GLU A 100 21.79 7.62 7.68
C GLU A 100 21.72 9.13 7.48
N TYR A 101 21.36 9.85 8.54
CA TYR A 101 21.33 11.31 8.53
C TYR A 101 22.70 11.86 8.97
N PRO A 102 23.33 12.75 8.18
CA PRO A 102 24.67 13.26 8.47
C PRO A 102 24.70 14.20 9.69
N ASP A 103 23.62 14.95 9.93
CA ASP A 103 23.49 15.86 11.06
C ASP A 103 22.36 15.39 12.00
N LYS A 104 22.74 15.04 13.23
CA LYS A 104 21.80 14.61 14.27
C LYS A 104 21.03 15.78 14.88
N GLN A 105 21.63 16.97 14.97
CA GLN A 105 20.97 18.16 15.51
C GLN A 105 19.87 18.65 14.56
N GLU A 106 20.15 18.62 13.25
CA GLU A 106 19.15 18.94 12.23
C GLU A 106 17.97 17.94 12.27
N LEU A 107 18.26 16.63 12.39
CA LEU A 107 17.24 15.60 12.55
C LEU A 107 16.36 15.86 13.78
N GLU A 108 16.95 16.13 14.95
CA GLU A 108 16.21 16.42 16.18
C GLU A 108 15.32 17.67 16.04
N SER A 109 15.82 18.71 15.36
CA SER A 109 15.06 19.94 15.08
C SER A 109 13.83 19.67 14.20
N VAL A 110 13.99 18.88 13.14
CA VAL A 110 12.89 18.48 12.25
C VAL A 110 11.87 17.61 12.99
N LEU A 111 12.32 16.64 13.80
CA LEU A 111 11.43 15.80 14.60
C LEU A 111 10.58 16.63 15.57
N LYS A 112 11.18 17.60 16.26
CA LYS A 112 10.47 18.52 17.16
C LYS A 112 9.43 19.37 16.42
N THR A 113 9.71 19.74 15.17
CA THR A 113 8.77 20.48 14.33
C THR A 113 7.56 19.61 13.95
N ILE A 114 7.80 18.36 13.54
CA ILE A 114 6.73 17.40 13.17
C ILE A 114 5.86 17.05 14.39
N GLU A 115 6.45 16.88 15.57
CA GLU A 115 5.72 16.58 16.81
C GLU A 115 4.72 17.67 17.19
N ALA A 116 4.99 18.93 16.81
CA ALA A 116 4.09 20.05 17.07
C ALA A 116 2.92 20.17 16.08
N PHE A 117 2.92 19.41 14.97
CA PHE A 117 1.84 19.47 14.00
C PHE A 117 0.60 18.69 14.46
N PRO A 118 -0.61 19.10 14.01
CA PRO A 118 -1.82 18.34 14.28
C PRO A 118 -1.70 16.90 13.76
N PRO A 119 -2.31 15.91 14.46
CA PRO A 119 -2.33 14.53 13.98
C PRO A 119 -3.13 14.41 12.68
N ILE A 120 -2.71 13.49 11.81
CA ILE A 120 -3.39 13.22 10.53
C ILE A 120 -4.70 12.44 10.74
N VAL A 121 -4.76 11.60 11.79
CA VAL A 121 -5.92 10.79 12.13
C VAL A 121 -6.19 10.84 13.64
N PHE A 122 -7.45 10.71 14.02
CA PHE A 122 -7.85 10.60 15.43
C PHE A 122 -7.81 9.14 15.90
N ALA A 123 -7.54 8.94 17.19
CA ALA A 123 -7.50 7.60 17.79
C ALA A 123 -8.83 6.84 17.65
N GLY A 124 -9.97 7.54 17.62
CA GLY A 124 -11.28 6.93 17.40
C GLY A 124 -11.45 6.36 15.99
N GLU A 125 -10.87 7.00 14.97
CA GLU A 125 -10.90 6.51 13.60
C GLU A 125 -10.08 5.22 13.44
N ALA A 126 -8.90 5.16 14.09
CA ALA A 126 -8.07 3.95 14.14
C ALA A 126 -8.80 2.77 14.79
N ARG A 127 -9.49 2.99 15.91
CA ARG A 127 -10.31 1.94 16.57
C ARG A 127 -11.48 1.49 15.70
N SER A 128 -12.16 2.42 15.01
CA SER A 128 -13.23 2.07 14.09
C SER A 128 -12.72 1.26 12.88
N LEU A 129 -11.51 1.58 12.39
CA LEU A 129 -10.86 0.77 11.36
C LEU A 129 -10.51 -0.63 11.89
N GLU A 130 -9.97 -0.75 13.10
CA GLU A 130 -9.67 -2.03 13.75
C GLU A 130 -10.90 -2.93 13.85
N GLU A 131 -12.04 -2.40 14.30
CA GLU A 131 -13.31 -3.14 14.34
C GLU A 131 -13.73 -3.65 12.96
N ARG A 132 -13.62 -2.82 11.92
CA ARG A 132 -13.95 -3.22 10.54
C ARG A 132 -12.97 -4.26 9.97
N LEU A 133 -11.69 -4.18 10.33
CA LEU A 133 -10.70 -5.19 9.96
C LEU A 133 -10.95 -6.51 10.68
N ALA A 134 -11.45 -6.49 11.92
CA ALA A 134 -11.88 -7.69 12.63
C ALA A 134 -13.05 -8.39 11.91
N GLU A 135 -14.01 -7.63 11.39
CA GLU A 135 -15.08 -8.17 10.52
C GLU A 135 -14.52 -8.86 9.28
N ALA A 136 -13.51 -8.26 8.63
CA ALA A 136 -12.86 -8.87 7.48
C ALA A 136 -12.08 -10.15 7.84
N ALA A 137 -11.36 -10.16 8.97
CA ALA A 137 -10.66 -11.33 9.47
C ALA A 137 -11.61 -12.51 9.80
N MET A 138 -12.84 -12.19 10.20
CA MET A 138 -13.91 -13.18 10.43
C MET A 138 -14.65 -13.59 9.15
N GLY A 139 -14.24 -13.09 7.97
CA GLY A 139 -14.88 -13.38 6.69
C GLY A 139 -16.25 -12.71 6.49
N ARG A 140 -16.57 -11.68 7.29
CA ARG A 140 -17.84 -10.93 7.22
C ARG A 140 -17.73 -9.66 6.39
N ALA A 141 -16.53 -9.28 5.98
CA ALA A 141 -16.23 -8.18 5.07
C ALA A 141 -15.00 -8.49 4.21
N PHE A 142 -14.79 -7.73 3.15
CA PHE A 142 -13.60 -7.79 2.30
C PHE A 142 -12.74 -6.54 2.47
N LEU A 143 -11.41 -6.67 2.49
CA LEU A 143 -10.48 -5.55 2.54
C LEU A 143 -9.99 -5.20 1.13
N LEU A 144 -10.25 -3.96 0.70
CA LEU A 144 -9.66 -3.37 -0.48
C LEU A 144 -8.66 -2.30 -0.05
N GLN A 145 -7.37 -2.58 -0.22
CA GLN A 145 -6.30 -1.62 0.01
C GLN A 145 -5.65 -1.25 -1.32
N GLY A 146 -5.49 0.04 -1.63
CA GLY A 146 -4.90 0.47 -2.90
C GLY A 146 -4.42 1.92 -2.91
N GLY A 147 -3.38 2.18 -3.70
CA GLY A 147 -2.77 3.49 -3.83
C GLY A 147 -1.49 3.44 -4.65
N ASP A 148 -0.73 4.54 -4.62
CA ASP A 148 0.55 4.62 -5.30
C ASP A 148 1.59 3.70 -4.65
N CYS A 149 2.51 3.16 -5.46
CA CYS A 149 3.64 2.37 -4.96
C CYS A 149 4.58 3.23 -4.10
N ALA A 150 4.82 4.47 -4.55
CA ALA A 150 5.54 5.49 -3.81
C ALA A 150 5.01 6.86 -4.24
N GLU A 151 4.49 7.62 -3.29
CA GLU A 151 4.04 8.98 -3.54
C GLU A 151 5.25 9.91 -3.75
N SER A 152 5.13 10.88 -4.67
CA SER A 152 6.20 11.83 -4.96
C SER A 152 5.73 13.28 -4.80
N PHE A 153 6.59 14.15 -4.25
CA PHE A 153 6.26 15.56 -4.11
C PHE A 153 6.00 16.27 -5.44
N LYS A 154 6.64 15.81 -6.52
CA LYS A 154 6.46 16.38 -7.87
C LYS A 154 5.07 16.09 -8.44
N GLU A 155 4.49 14.95 -8.08
CA GLU A 155 3.21 14.47 -8.59
C GLU A 155 2.07 14.69 -7.58
N PHE A 156 2.35 15.38 -6.47
CA PHE A 156 1.35 15.73 -5.46
C PHE A 156 0.42 16.83 -5.96
N ASN A 157 -0.69 16.43 -6.56
CA ASN A 157 -1.73 17.33 -7.03
C ASN A 157 -3.13 16.73 -6.90
N ALA A 158 -4.14 17.61 -6.84
CA ALA A 158 -5.52 17.23 -6.58
C ALA A 158 -6.13 16.29 -7.63
N ASN A 159 -5.68 16.33 -8.89
CA ASN A 159 -6.20 15.42 -9.91
C ASN A 159 -5.76 13.99 -9.65
N ASN A 160 -4.48 13.76 -9.36
CA ASN A 160 -3.96 12.43 -9.06
C ASN A 160 -4.68 11.81 -7.85
N ILE A 161 -4.79 12.56 -6.75
CA ILE A 161 -5.50 12.11 -5.54
C ILE A 161 -6.96 11.77 -5.85
N ARG A 162 -7.66 12.65 -6.56
CA ARG A 162 -9.06 12.44 -6.94
C ARG A 162 -9.23 11.20 -7.81
N ASP A 163 -8.36 11.02 -8.79
CA ASP A 163 -8.50 9.96 -9.78
C ASP A 163 -8.15 8.59 -9.15
N THR A 164 -7.13 8.51 -8.28
CA THR A 164 -6.86 7.32 -7.44
C THR A 164 -8.04 7.02 -6.51
N PHE A 165 -8.60 8.02 -5.84
CA PHE A 165 -9.76 7.84 -4.96
C PHE A 165 -11.00 7.34 -5.73
N ARG A 166 -11.25 7.86 -6.93
CA ARG A 166 -12.34 7.41 -7.81
C ARG A 166 -12.20 5.93 -8.18
N ILE A 167 -10.99 5.50 -8.53
CA ILE A 167 -10.71 4.11 -8.86
C ILE A 167 -10.99 3.22 -7.63
N LEU A 168 -10.51 3.62 -6.44
CA LEU A 168 -10.74 2.86 -5.21
C LEU A 168 -12.23 2.73 -4.88
N LEU A 169 -13.01 3.79 -5.07
CA LEU A 169 -14.47 3.76 -4.89
C LEU A 169 -15.16 2.86 -5.92
N GLN A 170 -14.76 2.94 -7.19
CA GLN A 170 -15.35 2.12 -8.26
C GLN A 170 -15.07 0.63 -8.04
N MET A 171 -13.81 0.27 -7.73
CA MET A 171 -13.44 -1.10 -7.39
C MET A 171 -14.21 -1.59 -6.16
N GLY A 172 -14.33 -0.75 -5.13
CA GLY A 172 -15.10 -1.09 -3.93
C GLY A 172 -16.56 -1.40 -4.22
N ALA A 173 -17.21 -0.62 -5.09
CA ALA A 173 -18.61 -0.86 -5.49
C ALA A 173 -18.76 -2.19 -6.27
N VAL A 174 -17.85 -2.47 -7.20
CA VAL A 174 -17.85 -3.72 -7.99
C VAL A 174 -17.62 -4.93 -7.08
N LEU A 175 -16.64 -4.87 -6.18
CA LEU A 175 -16.34 -5.96 -5.23
C LEU A 175 -17.48 -6.19 -4.25
N MET A 176 -18.12 -5.13 -3.75
CA MET A 176 -19.26 -5.24 -2.84
C MET A 176 -20.45 -5.95 -3.52
N PHE A 177 -20.74 -5.60 -4.78
CA PHE A 177 -21.80 -6.26 -5.55
C PHE A 177 -21.44 -7.71 -5.89
N GLY A 178 -20.23 -7.99 -6.34
CA GLY A 178 -19.81 -9.34 -6.71
C GLY A 178 -19.68 -10.29 -5.52
N GLY A 179 -19.16 -9.80 -4.40
CA GLY A 179 -18.93 -10.57 -3.17
C GLY A 179 -20.13 -10.63 -2.22
N GLN A 180 -21.18 -9.83 -2.46
CA GLN A 180 -22.38 -9.74 -1.60
C GLN A 180 -22.04 -9.48 -0.12
N MET A 181 -20.97 -8.71 0.14
CA MET A 181 -20.51 -8.37 1.48
C MET A 181 -19.88 -6.98 1.54
N PRO A 182 -19.81 -6.35 2.72
CA PRO A 182 -19.18 -5.06 2.89
C PRO A 182 -17.71 -5.05 2.44
N VAL A 183 -17.26 -3.92 1.89
CA VAL A 183 -15.86 -3.68 1.51
C VAL A 183 -15.27 -2.54 2.33
N VAL A 184 -14.27 -2.86 3.15
CA VAL A 184 -13.42 -1.92 3.89
C VAL A 184 -12.38 -1.37 2.92
N LYS A 185 -12.36 -0.05 2.74
CA LYS A 185 -11.46 0.63 1.78
C LYS A 185 -10.34 1.31 2.56
N VAL A 186 -9.09 1.01 2.20
CA VAL A 186 -7.87 1.54 2.82
C VAL A 186 -6.97 2.15 1.75
#